data_AF-A0A3N5VFF4-F1
#
_entry.id   AF-A0A3N5VFF4-F1
#
_cell.length_a   1.000
_cell.length_b   1.000
_cell.length_c   1.000
_cell.angle_alpha   90.00
_cell.angle_beta   90.00
_cell.angle_gamma   90.00
#
_symmetry.space_group_name_H-M   'P 1'
#
loop_
_entity.id
_entity.type
_entity.pdbx_description
1 polymer ?
#
loop_
_entity_poly.entity_id
_entity_poly.type
_entity_poly.pdbx_seq_one_letter_code
_entity_poly.pdbx_strand_id
1 'polypeptide(L)'
;MVRSGIHIPIPIDIEHFSSKNNSKGELKDAFTINSEVTNIQRALDLCKKNQINLNIEVIDRTKNPILYADIPDFIRGYRTYVDIRYVNDIVLENLSSTALQSLACGLSVLDYKLQFRRGLPSEHDAVNVASQLSKIYSDLGILKL
;
A
#
# COMPACT_ATOMS: atom_id res chain seq x y z
N MET A 1 5.67 -8.54 -21.29
CA MET A 1 5.36 -9.64 -20.33
C MET A 1 6.36 -10.77 -20.52
N VAL A 2 6.96 -11.25 -19.43
CA VAL A 2 7.79 -12.47 -19.45
C VAL A 2 6.84 -13.66 -19.52
N ARG A 3 6.98 -14.52 -20.53
CA ARG A 3 6.01 -15.60 -20.82
C ARG A 3 5.98 -16.72 -19.78
N SER A 4 7.01 -16.83 -18.94
CA SER A 4 7.17 -17.93 -17.97
C SER A 4 7.40 -17.42 -16.54
N GLY A 5 7.25 -16.12 -16.29
CA GLY A 5 7.38 -15.56 -14.95
C GLY A 5 6.15 -15.86 -14.11
N ILE A 6 6.35 -16.41 -12.91
CA ILE A 6 5.29 -16.56 -11.92
C ILE A 6 5.29 -15.30 -11.04
N HIS A 7 4.17 -14.60 -10.99
CA HIS A 7 4.02 -13.44 -10.13
C HIS A 7 3.82 -13.87 -8.67
N ILE A 8 4.59 -13.26 -7.77
CA ILE A 8 4.48 -13.43 -6.32
C ILE A 8 3.95 -12.13 -5.73
N PRO A 9 2.82 -12.15 -5.00
CA PRO A 9 2.29 -10.95 -4.33
C PRO A 9 3.27 -10.40 -3.28
N ILE A 10 3.16 -9.11 -2.99
CA ILE A 10 3.91 -8.47 -1.90
C ILE A 10 3.39 -9.03 -0.56
N PRO A 11 4.24 -9.67 0.27
CA PRO A 11 3.82 -10.18 1.57
C PRO A 11 3.64 -9.04 2.57
N ILE A 12 2.52 -9.05 3.28
CA ILE A 12 2.21 -8.11 4.36
C ILE A 12 2.18 -8.86 5.68
N ASP A 13 2.96 -8.37 6.62
CA ASP A 13 2.94 -8.80 8.01
C ASP A 13 1.67 -8.24 8.69
N ILE A 14 0.61 -9.05 8.73
CA ILE A 14 -0.68 -8.66 9.32
C ILE A 14 -0.67 -8.66 10.85
N GLU A 15 0.40 -9.15 11.49
CA GLU A 15 0.57 -9.02 12.94
C GLU A 15 1.07 -7.61 13.27
N HIS A 16 2.08 -7.14 12.52
CA HIS A 16 2.60 -5.77 12.62
C HIS A 16 1.60 -4.72 12.09
N PHE A 17 1.10 -4.93 10.87
CA PHE A 17 0.10 -4.07 10.23
C PHE A 17 -1.31 -4.61 10.52
N SER A 18 -1.84 -4.24 11.68
CA SER A 18 -3.20 -4.59 12.07
C SER A 18 -4.02 -3.39 12.51
N SER A 19 -5.33 -3.53 12.43
CA SER A 19 -6.31 -2.57 12.96
C SER A 19 -6.50 -2.69 14.48
N LYS A 20 -5.83 -3.64 15.15
CA LYS A 20 -6.09 -4.00 16.56
C LYS A 20 -5.72 -2.90 17.55
N ASN A 21 -4.82 -1.99 17.15
CA ASN A 21 -4.31 -0.90 17.99
C ASN A 21 -4.77 0.48 17.49
N ASN A 22 -5.98 0.60 16.95
CA ASN A 22 -6.51 1.90 16.55
C ASN A 22 -6.46 2.88 17.73
N SER A 23 -5.72 3.97 17.55
CA SER A 23 -5.63 5.04 18.54
C SER A 23 -7.02 5.64 18.73
N LYS A 24 -7.41 5.92 19.99
CA LYS A 24 -8.71 6.53 20.33
C LYS A 24 -8.82 8.00 19.94
N GLY A 25 -7.85 8.53 19.19
CA GLY A 25 -7.79 9.93 18.77
C GLY A 25 -8.66 10.23 17.57
N GLU A 26 -8.86 11.51 17.30
CA GLU A 26 -9.50 11.96 16.07
C GLU A 26 -8.61 11.64 14.86
N LEU A 27 -9.15 10.88 13.91
CA LEU A 27 -8.44 10.50 12.70
C LEU A 27 -8.38 11.67 11.72
N LYS A 28 -7.18 11.96 11.21
CA LYS A 28 -6.98 12.81 10.05
C LYS A 28 -7.64 12.18 8.82
N ASP A 29 -7.99 13.01 7.84
CA ASP A 29 -8.76 12.54 6.68
C ASP A 29 -7.95 11.64 5.76
N ALA A 30 -6.95 12.19 5.06
CA ALA A 30 -6.15 11.43 4.13
C ALA A 30 -4.67 11.81 4.17
N PHE A 31 -3.82 10.87 3.75
CA PHE A 31 -2.42 11.16 3.46
C PHE A 31 -1.96 10.51 2.15
N THR A 32 -0.88 11.03 1.62
CA THR A 32 -0.11 10.44 0.52
C THR A 32 1.38 10.63 0.81
N ILE A 33 2.23 9.87 0.11
CA ILE A 33 3.68 9.91 0.32
C ILE A 33 4.33 10.56 -0.89
N ASN A 34 5.16 11.57 -0.62
CA ASN A 34 6.10 12.08 -1.60
C ASN A 34 7.39 11.23 -1.55
N SER A 35 7.84 10.76 -2.71
CA SER A 35 9.07 10.00 -2.88
C SER A 35 9.90 10.58 -4.03
N GLU A 36 11.18 10.23 -4.08
CA GLU A 36 12.15 10.78 -5.05
C GLU A 36 11.73 10.62 -6.53
N VAL A 37 10.94 9.60 -6.84
CA VAL A 37 10.58 9.23 -8.22
C VAL A 37 9.14 9.58 -8.61
N THR A 38 8.34 10.09 -7.66
CA THR A 38 6.90 10.31 -7.86
C THR A 38 6.57 11.77 -8.11
N ASN A 39 5.72 12.04 -9.11
CA ASN A 39 5.13 13.37 -9.30
C ASN A 39 3.85 13.51 -8.46
N ILE A 40 3.99 14.03 -7.23
CA ILE A 40 2.87 14.15 -6.30
C ILE A 40 1.84 15.20 -6.74
N GLN A 41 2.27 16.29 -7.36
CA GLN A 41 1.36 17.35 -7.80
C GLN A 41 0.33 16.82 -8.79
N ARG A 42 0.76 15.94 -9.70
CA ARG A 42 -0.12 15.32 -10.70
C ARG A 42 -1.17 14.39 -10.08
N ALA A 43 -0.83 13.70 -8.99
CA ALA A 43 -1.79 12.92 -8.22
C ALA A 43 -2.85 13.81 -7.56
N LEU A 44 -2.43 14.91 -6.92
CA LEU A 44 -3.33 15.89 -6.30
C LEU A 44 -4.24 16.56 -7.34
N ASP A 45 -3.69 16.94 -8.49
CA ASP A 45 -4.45 17.53 -9.60
C ASP A 45 -5.48 16.55 -10.16
N LEU A 46 -5.14 15.26 -10.26
CA LEU A 46 -6.09 14.22 -10.67
C LEU A 46 -7.26 14.11 -9.68
N CYS A 47 -6.97 14.09 -8.38
CA CYS A 47 -8.01 14.09 -7.33
C CYS A 47 -8.92 15.32 -7.46
N LYS A 48 -8.34 16.52 -7.58
CA LYS A 48 -9.08 17.78 -7.70
C LYS A 48 -9.95 17.82 -8.95
N LYS A 49 -9.41 17.41 -10.10
CA LYS A 49 -10.14 17.35 -11.38
C LYS A 49 -11.34 16.42 -11.33
N ASN A 50 -11.26 15.34 -10.57
CA ASN A 50 -12.34 14.35 -10.41
C ASN A 50 -13.18 14.58 -9.16
N GLN A 51 -13.13 15.77 -8.55
CA GLN A 51 -13.95 16.17 -7.40
C GLN A 51 -13.80 15.25 -6.18
N ILE A 52 -12.63 14.64 -6.01
CA ILE A 52 -12.30 13.89 -4.80
C ILE A 52 -12.09 14.89 -3.65
N ASN A 53 -13.06 14.97 -2.76
CA ASN A 53 -13.06 15.88 -1.62
C ASN A 53 -12.38 15.22 -0.40
N LEU A 54 -11.05 15.16 -0.42
CA LEU A 54 -10.23 14.70 0.70
C LEU A 54 -9.25 15.81 1.10
N ASN A 55 -9.06 16.01 2.41
CA ASN A 55 -7.95 16.80 2.93
C ASN A 55 -6.70 15.92 2.99
N ILE A 56 -5.89 15.99 1.93
CA ILE A 56 -4.73 15.11 1.72
C ILE A 56 -3.46 15.76 2.26
N GLU A 57 -2.91 15.19 3.33
CA GLU A 57 -1.58 15.54 3.84
C GLU A 57 -0.48 14.87 3.01
N VAL A 58 0.51 15.63 2.56
CA VAL A 58 1.65 15.10 1.80
C VAL A 58 2.82 14.84 2.74
N ILE A 59 3.22 13.58 2.84
CA ILE A 59 4.24 13.12 3.78
C ILE A 59 5.54 12.91 3.02
N ASP A 60 6.53 13.75 3.29
CA ASP A 60 7.87 13.64 2.71
C ASP A 60 8.77 12.74 3.55
N ARG A 61 8.84 11.46 3.19
CA ARG A 61 9.66 10.46 3.88
C ARG A 61 11.15 10.57 3.59
N THR A 62 11.55 11.37 2.59
CA THR A 62 12.98 11.63 2.30
C THR A 62 13.58 12.59 3.33
N LYS A 63 12.75 13.50 3.87
CA LYS A 63 13.14 14.47 4.90
C LYS A 63 12.83 13.98 6.30
N ASN A 64 11.69 13.31 6.49
CA ASN A 64 11.23 12.82 7.79
C ASN A 64 10.96 11.32 7.69
N PRO A 65 12.01 10.47 7.73
CA PRO A 65 11.83 9.03 7.68
C PRO A 65 11.07 8.54 8.92
N ILE A 66 10.15 7.61 8.71
CA ILE A 66 9.41 6.92 9.78
C ILE A 66 10.04 5.55 9.95
N LEU A 67 10.43 5.21 11.18
CA LEU A 67 10.95 3.88 11.50
C LEU A 67 9.88 2.83 11.21
N TYR A 68 10.29 1.68 10.67
CA TYR A 68 9.36 0.63 10.27
C TYR A 68 8.42 0.18 11.40
N ALA A 69 8.94 0.13 12.63
CA ALA A 69 8.18 -0.22 13.82
C ALA A 69 7.01 0.75 14.09
N ASP A 70 7.16 2.03 13.73
CA ASP A 70 6.18 3.08 14.01
C ASP A 70 5.22 3.34 12.84
N ILE A 71 5.47 2.75 11.67
CA ILE A 71 4.61 2.93 10.48
C ILE A 71 3.14 2.56 10.77
N PRO A 72 2.80 1.44 11.43
CA PRO A 72 1.40 1.11 11.68
C PRO A 72 0.69 2.17 12.53
N ASP A 73 1.34 2.72 13.56
CA ASP A 73 0.77 3.79 14.39
C ASP A 73 0.56 5.07 13.60
N PHE A 74 1.55 5.44 12.79
CA PHE A 74 1.43 6.57 11.87
C PHE A 74 0.24 6.41 10.90
N ILE A 75 0.16 5.25 10.23
CA ILE A 75 -0.91 4.93 9.27
C ILE A 75 -2.28 5.01 9.95
N ARG A 76 -2.42 4.41 11.14
CA ARG A 76 -3.68 4.40 11.91
C ARG A 76 -4.14 5.80 12.35
N GLY A 77 -3.32 6.84 12.21
CA GLY A 77 -3.73 8.23 12.40
C GLY A 77 -4.64 8.80 11.30
N TYR A 78 -4.87 8.07 10.21
CA TYR A 78 -5.64 8.53 9.05
C TYR A 78 -6.81 7.61 8.69
N ARG A 79 -7.79 8.13 7.95
CA ARG A 79 -8.91 7.35 7.40
C ARG A 79 -8.60 6.75 6.03
N THR A 80 -7.85 7.50 5.22
CA THR A 80 -7.58 7.17 3.82
C THR A 80 -6.10 7.31 3.47
N TYR A 81 -5.56 6.35 2.74
CA TYR A 81 -4.30 6.52 2.02
C TYR A 81 -4.57 6.71 0.52
N VAL A 82 -3.94 7.72 -0.09
CA VAL A 82 -4.06 8.00 -1.53
C VAL A 82 -2.84 7.42 -2.26
N ASP A 83 -3.07 6.34 -3.02
CA ASP A 83 -2.04 5.56 -3.73
C ASP A 83 -2.10 5.80 -5.25
N ILE A 84 -1.90 7.05 -5.65
CA ILE A 84 -1.84 7.46 -7.05
C ILE A 84 -0.39 7.86 -7.34
N ARG A 85 0.34 7.01 -8.06
CA ARG A 85 1.78 7.16 -8.27
C ARG A 85 2.08 7.38 -9.74
N TYR A 86 2.70 8.52 -10.07
CA TYR A 86 3.20 8.83 -11.41
C TYR A 86 4.73 8.74 -11.42
N VAL A 87 5.29 7.92 -12.30
CA VAL A 87 6.74 7.81 -12.53
C VAL A 87 6.99 8.05 -14.02
N ASN A 88 7.86 9.01 -14.36
CA ASN A 88 8.12 9.42 -15.74
C ASN A 88 6.83 9.66 -16.54
N ASP A 89 5.89 10.38 -15.92
CA ASP A 89 4.57 10.70 -16.46
C ASP A 89 3.61 9.53 -16.74
N ILE A 90 3.98 8.31 -16.32
CA ILE A 90 3.15 7.11 -16.42
C ILE A 90 2.57 6.79 -15.04
N VAL A 91 1.26 6.54 -14.98
CA VAL A 91 0.61 6.08 -13.76
C VAL A 91 0.95 4.61 -13.50
N LEU A 92 1.31 4.27 -12.28
CA LEU A 92 1.55 2.88 -11.89
C LEU A 92 0.22 2.19 -11.59
N GLU A 93 -0.12 1.20 -12.42
CA GLU A 93 -1.40 0.48 -12.36
C GLU A 93 -1.40 -0.68 -11.35
N ASN A 94 -0.82 -0.47 -10.17
CA ASN A 94 -0.77 -1.44 -9.08
C ASN A 94 -0.83 -0.76 -7.71
N LEU A 95 -1.22 -1.52 -6.68
CA LEU A 95 -1.13 -1.06 -5.30
C LEU A 95 0.34 -1.09 -4.83
N SER A 96 0.76 -0.05 -4.12
CA SER A 96 2.05 -0.03 -3.43
C SER A 96 2.06 -0.91 -2.18
N SER A 97 3.25 -1.21 -1.66
CA SER A 97 3.37 -1.86 -0.35
C SER A 97 2.69 -1.05 0.75
N THR A 98 2.78 0.29 0.72
CA THR A 98 2.11 1.15 1.71
C THR A 98 0.60 1.14 1.57
N ALA A 99 0.05 1.01 0.35
CA ALA A 99 -1.38 0.80 0.18
C ALA A 99 -1.84 -0.50 0.82
N LEU A 100 -1.13 -1.60 0.59
CA LEU A 100 -1.45 -2.90 1.18
C LEU A 100 -1.33 -2.87 2.71
N GLN A 101 -0.27 -2.26 3.24
CA GLN A 101 -0.11 -2.03 4.69
C GLN A 101 -1.26 -1.19 5.27
N SER A 102 -1.69 -0.15 4.55
CA SER A 102 -2.81 0.71 4.96
C SER A 102 -4.14 -0.06 4.98
N LEU A 103 -4.39 -0.91 3.98
CA LEU A 103 -5.54 -1.81 3.97
C LEU A 103 -5.53 -2.80 5.14
N ALA A 104 -4.35 -3.35 5.48
CA ALA A 104 -4.18 -4.25 6.62
C ALA A 104 -4.41 -3.53 7.97
N CYS A 105 -4.00 -2.27 8.08
CA CYS A 105 -4.32 -1.40 9.22
C CYS A 105 -5.80 -0.94 9.26
N GLY A 106 -6.61 -1.26 8.25
CA GLY A 106 -8.04 -0.97 8.22
C GLY A 106 -8.42 0.37 7.58
N LEU A 107 -7.49 1.06 6.91
CA LEU A 107 -7.78 2.28 6.16
C LEU A 107 -8.52 1.95 4.86
N SER A 108 -9.19 2.96 4.31
CA SER A 108 -9.54 2.95 2.88
C SER A 108 -8.34 3.36 2.05
N VAL A 109 -8.18 2.80 0.85
CA VAL A 109 -7.17 3.24 -0.11
C VAL A 109 -7.84 3.79 -1.36
N LEU A 110 -7.52 5.02 -1.75
CA LEU A 110 -7.89 5.55 -3.07
C LEU A 110 -6.84 5.12 -4.09
N ASP A 111 -7.22 4.24 -5.02
CA ASP A 111 -6.30 3.67 -6.01
C ASP A 111 -6.13 4.54 -7.27
N TYR A 112 -5.24 4.12 -8.16
CA TYR A 112 -4.94 4.76 -9.44
C TYR A 112 -6.14 4.85 -10.41
N LYS A 113 -7.23 4.11 -10.16
CA LYS A 113 -8.50 4.19 -10.90
C LYS A 113 -9.54 5.07 -10.19
N LEU A 114 -9.13 5.79 -9.15
CA LEU A 114 -10.00 6.60 -8.28
C LEU A 114 -11.06 5.76 -7.56
N GLN A 115 -10.77 4.49 -7.29
CA GLN A 115 -11.66 3.61 -6.55
C GLN A 115 -11.18 3.49 -5.10
N PHE A 116 -12.12 3.57 -4.16
CA PHE A 116 -11.85 3.29 -2.75
C PHE A 116 -11.84 1.77 -2.53
N ARG A 117 -10.70 1.25 -2.12
CA ARG A 117 -10.47 -0.15 -1.70
C ARG A 117 -10.51 -0.24 -0.17
N ARG A 118 -10.96 -1.38 0.35
CA ARG A 118 -10.96 -1.70 1.78
C ARG A 118 -10.64 -3.18 1.99
N GLY A 119 -9.96 -3.47 3.09
CA GLY A 119 -9.51 -4.82 3.43
C GLY A 119 -8.30 -5.25 2.60
N LEU A 120 -7.35 -5.91 3.25
CA LEU A 120 -6.20 -6.49 2.58
C LEU A 120 -6.67 -7.68 1.72
N PRO A 121 -6.35 -7.75 0.41
CA PRO A 121 -6.61 -8.95 -0.38
C PRO A 121 -5.81 -10.13 0.20
N SER A 122 -6.45 -11.29 0.35
CA SER A 122 -5.87 -12.41 1.09
C SER A 122 -4.59 -12.95 0.44
N GLU A 123 -4.40 -12.78 -0.88
CA GLU A 123 -3.16 -13.17 -1.54
C GLU A 123 -1.92 -12.41 -1.04
N HIS A 124 -2.11 -11.28 -0.36
CA HIS A 124 -1.03 -10.47 0.21
C HIS A 124 -0.71 -10.79 1.67
N ASP A 125 -1.49 -11.67 2.33
CA ASP A 125 -1.10 -12.20 3.65
C ASP A 125 0.24 -12.94 3.52
N ALA A 126 1.23 -12.58 4.34
CA ALA A 126 2.56 -13.17 4.29
C ALA A 126 2.54 -14.71 4.38
N VAL A 127 1.60 -15.30 5.13
CA VAL A 127 1.43 -16.76 5.22
C VAL A 127 1.02 -17.35 3.87
N ASN A 128 0.10 -16.69 3.15
CA ASN A 128 -0.37 -17.15 1.84
C ASN A 128 0.74 -17.00 0.78
N VAL A 129 1.51 -15.91 0.81
CA VAL A 129 2.66 -15.72 -0.07
C VAL A 129 3.73 -16.78 0.17
N ALA A 130 4.06 -17.07 1.43
CA ALA A 130 5.01 -18.12 1.79
C ALA A 130 4.54 -19.51 1.32
N SER A 131 3.25 -19.80 1.45
CA SER A 131 2.64 -21.04 0.95
C SER A 131 2.75 -21.15 -0.57
N GLN A 132 2.47 -20.06 -1.31
CA GLN A 132 2.63 -20.02 -2.76
C GLN A 132 4.09 -20.26 -3.19
N LEU A 133 5.05 -19.63 -2.52
CA LEU A 133 6.48 -19.83 -2.77
C LEU A 133 6.92 -21.28 -2.49
N SER A 134 6.49 -21.85 -1.37
CA SER A 134 6.77 -23.25 -1.01
C SER A 134 6.28 -24.22 -2.09
N LYS A 135 5.06 -24.01 -2.58
CA LYS A 135 4.50 -24.80 -3.68
C LYS A 135 5.34 -24.69 -4.95
N ILE A 136 5.72 -23.48 -5.36
CA ILE A 136 6.55 -23.27 -6.55
C ILE A 136 7.90 -24.00 -6.43
N TYR A 137 8.56 -23.89 -5.28
CA TYR A 137 9.84 -24.58 -5.07
C TYR A 137 9.69 -26.10 -5.01
N SER A 138 8.56 -26.61 -4.51
CA SER A 138 8.26 -28.04 -4.51
C SER A 138 8.00 -28.55 -5.94
N ASP A 139 7.21 -27.83 -6.73
CA ASP A 139 6.90 -28.16 -8.13
C ASP A 139 8.16 -28.14 -9.02
N LEU A 140 9.14 -27.29 -8.69
CA LEU A 140 10.44 -27.22 -9.37
C LEU A 140 11.47 -28.25 -8.85
N GLY A 141 11.13 -29.03 -7.82
CA GLY A 141 12.06 -29.98 -7.18
C GLY A 141 13.24 -29.33 -6.45
N ILE A 142 13.14 -28.02 -6.15
CA ILE A 142 14.12 -27.26 -5.38
C ILE A 142 13.99 -27.60 -3.89
N LEU A 143 12.75 -27.62 -3.40
CA LEU A 143 12.44 -28.08 -2.05
C LEU A 143 12.36 -29.61 -2.07
N LYS A 144 13.33 -30.25 -1.42
CA LYS A 144 13.27 -31.68 -1.08
C LYS A 144 12.78 -31.77 0.36
N LEU A 145 11.49 -32.02 0.55
CA LEU A 145 10.93 -32.42 1.84
C LEU A 145 11.32 -33.86 2.17
#